data_AF-A0A3D2RHK8-F1
#
_entry.id   AF-A0A3D2RHK8-F1
#
_cell.length_a   1.000
_cell.length_b   1.000
_cell.length_c   1.000
_cell.angle_alpha   90.00
_cell.angle_beta   90.00
_cell.angle_gamma   90.00
#
_symmetry.space_group_name_H-M   'P 1'
#
loop_
_entity.id
_entity.type
_entity.pdbx_description
1 polymer ?
#
loop_
_entity_poly.entity_id
_entity_poly.type
_entity_poly.pdbx_seq_one_letter_code
_entity_poly.pdbx_strand_id
1 'polypeptide(L)'
;MAENTRKDDAQLKQQIQDLQTEVSRLRTENRRWAKLGHIDGANFILILYPGELETVRARVRTHEFPCADSVAQIAVSAGIHSVQPSEGADFRSLGEEYVSQLNQALYAAKKAGGNRVEVV
;
A
#
# COMPACT_ATOMS: atom_id res chain seq x y z
N MET A 1 -19.37 27.99 -34.19
CA MET A 1 -18.98 27.80 -32.77
C MET A 1 -19.21 26.37 -32.27
N ALA A 2 -20.33 25.70 -32.60
CA ALA A 2 -20.61 24.32 -32.12
C ALA A 2 -19.62 23.22 -32.60
N GLU A 3 -18.93 23.43 -33.71
CA GLU A 3 -18.01 22.44 -34.29
C GLU A 3 -16.62 22.44 -33.63
N ASN A 4 -16.18 23.59 -33.10
CA ASN A 4 -14.90 23.70 -32.38
C ASN A 4 -14.98 23.02 -31.01
N THR A 5 -16.10 23.24 -30.30
CA THR A 5 -16.34 22.66 -28.97
C THR A 5 -16.45 21.14 -28.99
N ARG A 6 -17.00 20.54 -30.07
CA ARG A 6 -17.06 19.07 -30.22
C ARG A 6 -15.69 18.45 -30.50
N LYS A 7 -14.81 19.15 -31.21
CA LYS A 7 -13.43 18.69 -31.43
C LYS A 7 -12.63 18.72 -30.13
N ASP A 8 -12.78 19.79 -29.35
CA ASP A 8 -12.13 19.92 -28.04
C ASP A 8 -12.62 18.83 -27.07
N ASP A 9 -13.92 18.55 -27.03
CA ASP A 9 -14.49 17.47 -26.19
C ASP A 9 -14.02 16.07 -26.58
N ALA A 10 -13.92 15.79 -27.88
CA ALA A 10 -13.43 14.50 -28.37
C ALA A 10 -11.94 14.33 -28.06
N GLN A 11 -11.16 15.39 -28.22
CA GLN A 11 -9.72 15.40 -27.97
C GLN A 11 -9.41 15.25 -26.46
N LEU A 12 -10.19 15.92 -25.60
CA LEU A 12 -10.10 15.77 -24.15
C LEU A 12 -10.46 14.34 -23.69
N LYS A 13 -11.51 13.74 -24.25
CA LYS A 13 -11.88 12.35 -23.94
C LYS A 13 -10.78 11.37 -24.33
N GLN A 14 -10.17 11.58 -25.50
CA GLN A 14 -9.04 10.75 -25.93
C GLN A 14 -7.85 10.88 -24.98
N GLN A 15 -7.48 12.11 -24.59
CA GLN A 15 -6.40 12.34 -23.63
C GLN A 15 -6.66 11.68 -22.27
N ILE A 16 -7.90 11.75 -21.78
CA ILE A 16 -8.29 11.08 -20.52
C ILE A 16 -8.09 9.56 -20.66
N GLN A 17 -8.49 8.98 -21.78
CA GLN A 17 -8.39 7.55 -22.02
C GLN A 17 -6.92 7.09 -22.13
N ASP A 18 -6.09 7.86 -22.82
CA ASP A 18 -4.65 7.60 -22.94
C ASP A 18 -3.96 7.69 -21.57
N LEU A 19 -4.27 8.73 -20.79
CA LEU A 19 -3.74 8.90 -19.43
C LEU A 19 -4.19 7.76 -18.50
N GLN A 20 -5.44 7.33 -18.57
CA GLN A 20 -5.93 6.20 -17.77
C GLN A 20 -5.22 4.89 -18.13
N THR A 21 -4.94 4.69 -19.42
CA THR A 21 -4.18 3.53 -19.90
C THR A 21 -2.76 3.56 -19.36
N GLU A 22 -2.10 4.71 -19.44
CA GLU A 22 -0.72 4.86 -18.96
C GLU A 22 -0.63 4.71 -17.43
N VAL A 23 -1.57 5.30 -16.68
CA VAL A 23 -1.68 5.09 -15.22
C VAL A 23 -1.85 3.60 -14.89
N SER A 24 -2.64 2.86 -15.67
CA SER A 24 -2.86 1.43 -15.45
C SER A 24 -1.59 0.61 -15.72
N ARG A 25 -0.83 0.97 -16.76
CA ARG A 25 0.47 0.37 -17.08
C ARG A 25 1.47 0.62 -15.96
N LEU A 26 1.64 1.87 -15.54
CA LEU A 26 2.57 2.26 -14.48
C LEU A 26 2.22 1.60 -13.14
N ARG A 27 0.93 1.46 -12.80
CA ARG A 27 0.51 0.71 -11.60
C ARG A 27 0.92 -0.75 -11.65
N THR A 28 0.75 -1.39 -12.81
CA THR A 28 1.11 -2.81 -13.00
C THR A 28 2.62 -3.02 -12.91
N GLU A 29 3.39 -2.14 -13.54
CA GLU A 29 4.85 -2.16 -13.44
C GLU A 29 5.30 -1.90 -12.01
N ASN A 30 4.74 -0.90 -11.32
CA ASN A 30 5.09 -0.56 -9.93
C ASN A 30 4.71 -1.65 -8.93
N ARG A 31 3.64 -2.41 -9.15
CA ARG A 31 3.24 -3.55 -8.29
C ARG A 31 4.34 -4.62 -8.22
N ARG A 32 5.17 -4.77 -9.26
CA ARG A 32 6.35 -5.68 -9.23
C ARG A 32 7.44 -5.25 -8.25
N TRP A 33 7.41 -4.00 -7.79
CA TRP A 33 8.43 -3.43 -6.91
C TRP A 33 8.05 -3.50 -5.42
N ALA A 34 6.91 -4.09 -5.08
CA ALA A 34 6.56 -4.36 -3.70
C ALA A 34 7.64 -5.25 -3.07
N LYS A 35 8.24 -4.79 -1.97
CA LYS A 35 9.30 -5.54 -1.26
C LYS A 35 8.78 -6.00 0.08
N LEU A 36 8.90 -7.31 0.34
CA LEU A 36 8.59 -7.92 1.64
C LEU A 36 9.90 -8.26 2.35
N GLY A 37 10.03 -7.77 3.58
CA GLY A 37 11.11 -8.11 4.50
C GLY A 37 10.57 -8.84 5.73
N HIS A 38 11.27 -9.89 6.16
CA HIS A 38 11.02 -10.53 7.46
C HIS A 38 11.92 -9.88 8.50
N ILE A 39 11.34 -9.45 9.63
CA ILE A 39 12.12 -8.84 10.72
C ILE A 39 12.46 -9.90 11.76
N ASP A 40 11.43 -10.51 12.33
CA ASP A 40 11.52 -11.51 13.38
C ASP A 40 10.24 -12.37 13.41
N GLY A 41 10.25 -13.43 14.22
CA GLY A 41 9.13 -14.33 14.54
C GLY A 41 7.90 -14.18 13.65
N ALA A 42 7.00 -13.26 14.01
CA ALA A 42 5.74 -13.00 13.32
C ALA A 42 5.61 -11.58 12.73
N ASN A 43 6.70 -10.78 12.67
CA ASN A 43 6.64 -9.41 12.15
C ASN A 43 7.34 -9.29 10.79
N PHE A 44 6.68 -8.58 9.88
CA PHE A 44 7.11 -8.35 8.50
C PHE A 44 6.99 -6.87 8.15
N ILE A 45 7.86 -6.36 7.28
CA ILE A 45 7.75 -5.04 6.66
C ILE A 45 7.42 -5.22 5.18
N LEU A 46 6.44 -4.46 4.71
CA LEU A 46 6.06 -4.40 3.31
C LEU A 46 6.24 -2.98 2.80
N ILE A 47 7.10 -2.79 1.81
CA ILE A 47 7.27 -1.52 1.11
C ILE A 47 6.36 -1.56 -0.12
N LEU A 48 5.41 -0.63 -0.18
CA LEU A 48 4.42 -0.52 -1.24
C LEU A 48 4.55 0.83 -1.93
N TYR A 49 4.20 0.86 -3.21
CA TYR A 49 3.95 2.13 -3.89
C TYR A 49 2.58 2.70 -3.46
N PRO A 50 2.43 4.05 -3.45
CA PRO A 50 1.17 4.69 -3.10
C PRO A 50 0.00 4.18 -3.95
N GLY A 51 -1.14 3.95 -3.29
CA GLY A 51 -2.39 3.49 -3.94
C GLY A 51 -2.73 2.01 -3.71
N GLU A 52 -1.82 1.19 -3.17
CA GLU A 52 -2.11 -0.23 -2.86
C GLU A 52 -2.56 -0.49 -1.42
N LEU A 53 -2.64 0.57 -0.60
CA LEU A 53 -2.83 0.47 0.85
C LEU A 53 -4.13 -0.26 1.26
N GLU A 54 -5.24 0.18 0.70
CA GLU A 54 -6.56 -0.40 0.99
C GLU A 54 -6.67 -1.84 0.48
N THR A 55 -5.90 -2.20 -0.55
CA THR A 55 -5.90 -3.56 -1.12
C THR A 55 -5.26 -4.56 -0.15
N VAL A 56 -4.18 -4.18 0.52
CA VAL A 56 -3.51 -5.04 1.51
C VAL A 56 -4.40 -5.28 2.72
N ARG A 57 -5.06 -4.21 3.20
CA ARG A 57 -6.00 -4.29 4.32
C ARG A 57 -7.16 -5.25 4.06
N ALA A 58 -7.75 -5.20 2.86
CA ALA A 58 -8.86 -6.08 2.49
C ALA A 58 -8.42 -7.55 2.38
N ARG A 59 -7.29 -7.83 1.71
CA ARG A 59 -6.83 -9.21 1.44
C ARG A 59 -6.47 -9.97 2.70
N VAL A 60 -5.84 -9.30 3.67
CA VAL A 60 -5.38 -9.95 4.90
C VAL A 60 -6.53 -10.38 5.79
N ARG A 61 -7.63 -9.61 5.83
CA ARG A 61 -8.81 -9.93 6.65
C ARG A 61 -9.62 -11.13 6.14
N THR A 62 -9.55 -11.40 4.84
CA THR A 62 -10.41 -12.39 4.18
C THR A 62 -9.66 -13.66 3.80
N HIS A 63 -8.38 -13.80 4.18
CA HIS A 63 -7.59 -14.96 3.80
C HIS A 63 -7.69 -16.06 4.84
N GLU A 64 -8.17 -17.22 4.42
CA GLU A 64 -8.17 -18.45 5.20
C GLU A 64 -6.85 -19.19 4.96
N PHE A 65 -6.20 -19.63 6.04
CA PHE A 65 -4.94 -20.35 5.95
C PHE A 65 -5.19 -21.84 6.12
N PRO A 66 -5.02 -22.66 5.06
CA PRO A 66 -5.18 -24.10 5.17
C PRO A 66 -4.06 -24.69 6.04
N CYS A 67 -4.43 -25.47 7.04
CA CYS A 67 -3.54 -26.13 7.99
C CYS A 67 -3.87 -27.63 8.05
N ALA A 68 -3.28 -28.39 7.12
CA ALA A 68 -3.54 -29.83 6.93
C ALA A 68 -5.05 -30.12 6.87
N ASP A 69 -5.60 -30.73 7.91
CA ASP A 69 -7.03 -31.11 8.00
C ASP A 69 -7.91 -30.02 8.64
N SER A 70 -7.38 -28.80 8.81
CA SER A 70 -8.08 -27.68 9.45
C SER A 70 -7.85 -26.36 8.70
N VAL A 71 -8.67 -25.37 9.01
CA VAL A 71 -8.47 -23.98 8.55
C VAL A 71 -8.15 -23.14 9.78
N ALA A 72 -6.99 -22.47 9.76
CA ALA A 72 -6.64 -21.49 10.76
C ALA A 72 -7.11 -20.10 10.29
N GLN A 73 -7.88 -19.43 11.12
CA GLN A 73 -8.14 -18.00 10.94
C GLN A 73 -6.98 -17.22 11.59
N ILE A 74 -6.07 -16.72 10.75
CA ILE A 74 -4.98 -15.86 11.20
C ILE A 74 -5.43 -14.41 11.10
N ALA A 75 -5.43 -13.71 12.23
CA ALA A 75 -5.65 -12.28 12.25
C ALA A 75 -4.30 -11.54 12.21
N VAL A 76 -4.23 -10.45 11.45
CA VAL A 76 -3.02 -9.62 11.34
C VAL A 76 -3.35 -8.21 11.80
N SER A 77 -2.42 -7.63 12.53
CA SER A 77 -2.44 -6.20 12.84
C SER A 77 -1.32 -5.52 12.05
N ALA A 78 -1.55 -4.32 11.53
CA ALA A 78 -0.57 -3.60 10.74
C ALA A 78 -0.46 -2.13 11.16
N GLY A 79 0.77 -1.62 11.17
CA GLY A 79 1.06 -0.20 11.17
C GLY A 79 1.38 0.26 9.76
N ILE A 80 0.91 1.43 9.37
CA ILE A 80 1.18 2.02 8.06
C ILE A 80 1.74 3.42 8.25
N HIS A 81 2.79 3.72 7.51
CA HIS A 81 3.36 5.06 7.44
C HIS A 81 3.65 5.44 5.98
N SER A 82 3.30 6.67 5.61
CA SER A 82 3.59 7.20 4.27
C SER A 82 4.90 7.99 4.30
N VAL A 83 5.84 7.57 3.47
CA VAL A 83 7.17 8.16 3.41
C VAL A 83 7.27 9.12 2.22
N GLN A 84 7.73 10.34 2.47
CA GLN A 84 8.13 11.29 1.44
C GLN A 84 9.65 11.40 1.44
N PRO A 85 10.36 10.93 0.40
CA PRO A 85 11.81 11.06 0.34
C PRO A 85 12.20 12.54 0.26
N SER A 86 13.15 12.97 1.09
CA SER A 86 13.78 14.28 1.01
C SER A 86 15.18 14.18 0.38
N GLU A 87 15.56 15.17 -0.43
CA GLU A 87 16.90 15.24 -1.00
C GLU A 87 17.95 15.42 0.10
N GLY A 88 19.01 14.61 0.06
CA GLY A 88 20.10 14.65 1.04
C GLY A 88 19.80 13.95 2.37
N ALA A 89 18.70 13.20 2.48
CA ALA A 89 18.37 12.46 3.70
C ALA A 89 19.41 11.38 4.05
N ASP A 90 19.71 11.25 5.33
CA ASP A 90 20.38 10.05 5.85
C ASP A 90 19.38 8.89 5.91
N PHE A 91 19.45 7.99 4.93
CA PHE A 91 18.55 6.85 4.82
C PHE A 91 18.61 5.89 6.00
N ARG A 92 19.72 5.84 6.75
CA ARG A 92 19.80 4.99 7.95
C ARG A 92 18.92 5.56 9.05
N SER A 93 19.18 6.79 9.45
CA SER A 93 18.41 7.47 10.50
C SER A 93 16.93 7.53 10.14
N LEU A 94 16.62 7.81 8.87
CA LEU A 94 15.26 7.84 8.35
C LEU A 94 14.59 6.45 8.40
N GLY A 95 15.33 5.39 8.07
CA GLY A 95 14.83 4.02 8.18
C GLY A 95 14.50 3.63 9.62
N GLU A 96 15.35 4.01 10.58
CA GLU A 96 15.11 3.78 12.02
C GLU A 96 13.88 4.53 12.52
N GLU A 97 13.70 5.79 12.09
CA GLU A 97 12.52 6.59 12.40
C GLU A 97 11.24 5.93 11.88
N TYR A 98 11.22 5.51 10.60
CA TYR A 98 10.07 4.85 10.00
C TYR A 98 9.74 3.54 10.70
N VAL A 99 10.74 2.72 11.04
CA VAL A 99 10.51 1.47 11.79
C VAL A 99 9.95 1.77 13.19
N SER A 100 10.45 2.81 13.86
CA SER A 100 9.93 3.23 15.17
C SER A 100 8.45 3.63 15.10
N GLN A 101 8.08 4.46 14.12
CA GLN A 101 6.70 4.89 13.91
C GLN A 101 5.77 3.71 13.54
N LEU A 102 6.22 2.82 12.65
CA LEU A 102 5.48 1.61 12.29
C LEU A 102 5.25 0.71 13.52
N ASN A 103 6.24 0.57 14.40
CA ASN A 103 6.11 -0.23 15.61
C ASN A 103 5.13 0.39 16.60
N GLN A 104 5.12 1.72 16.75
CA GLN A 104 4.12 2.42 17.58
C GLN A 104 2.69 2.21 17.06
N ALA A 105 2.49 2.31 15.75
CA ALA A 105 1.22 2.04 15.10
C ALA A 105 0.77 0.59 15.30
N LEU A 106 1.67 -0.36 15.08
CA LEU A 106 1.42 -1.78 15.29
C LEU A 106 1.06 -2.07 16.75
N TYR A 107 1.75 -1.43 17.70
CA TYR A 107 1.45 -1.56 19.12
C TYR A 107 0.06 -1.01 19.46
N ALA A 108 -0.30 0.17 18.93
CA ALA A 108 -1.65 0.72 19.08
C ALA A 108 -2.72 -0.23 18.50
N ALA A 109 -2.47 -0.79 17.31
CA ALA A 109 -3.35 -1.74 16.64
C ALA A 109 -3.61 -2.98 17.51
N LYS A 110 -2.53 -3.55 18.07
CA LYS A 110 -2.59 -4.72 18.97
C LYS A 110 -3.29 -4.37 20.28
N LYS A 111 -2.96 -3.23 20.89
CA LYS A 111 -3.55 -2.76 22.16
C LYS A 111 -5.06 -2.54 22.04
N ALA A 112 -5.54 -2.11 20.88
CA ALA A 112 -6.97 -1.87 20.66
C ALA A 112 -7.76 -3.16 20.32
N GLY A 113 -7.15 -4.35 20.42
CA GLY A 113 -7.81 -5.65 20.22
C GLY A 113 -7.37 -6.41 18.97
N GLY A 114 -6.37 -5.92 18.25
CA GLY A 114 -5.82 -6.58 17.06
C GLY A 114 -6.74 -6.56 15.83
N ASN A 115 -6.39 -7.36 14.84
CA ASN A 115 -7.07 -7.51 13.54
C ASN A 115 -7.40 -6.18 12.83
N ARG A 116 -6.50 -5.20 12.95
CA ARG A 116 -6.73 -3.83 12.48
C ARG A 116 -5.47 -3.17 11.97
N VAL A 117 -5.70 -2.05 11.33
CA VAL A 117 -4.68 -1.20 10.74
C VAL A 117 -4.68 0.12 11.47
N GLU A 118 -3.50 0.60 11.87
CA GLU A 118 -3.28 1.96 12.36
C GLU A 118 -2.39 2.71 11.36
N VAL A 119 -2.76 3.94 11.04
CA VAL A 119 -2.03 4.79 10.08
C VAL A 119 -1.40 5.95 10.86
N VAL A 120 -0.13 6.24 10.57
CA VAL A 120 0.64 7.35 11.16
C VAL A 120 1.15 8.29 10.08
#